data_AF-A0A1R4H2G6-F1
#
_entry.id   AF-A0A1R4H2G6-F1
#
_cell.length_a   1.000
_cell.length_b   1.000
_cell.length_c   1.000
_cell.angle_alpha   90.00
_cell.angle_beta   90.00
_cell.angle_gamma   90.00
#
_symmetry.space_group_name_H-M   'P 1'
#
loop_
_entity.id
_entity.type
_entity.pdbx_description
1 polymer ?
#
loop_
_entity_poly.entity_id
_entity_poly.type
_entity_poly.pdbx_seq_one_letter_code
_entity_poly.pdbx_strand_id
1 'polypeptide(L)'
;MRTFTATEAKQKFGELIDTARTEDITIIKNGRPFVLVSNALKEPPLPDVWEAKREIITRYFDGKINRTIAMKNGGYNLYRELLQDANYLAIPMPRLPNNEIKRMSDKLSEILGAMSVIKLIIADSGPLISLSMADALDLLLMFKPEVQVVLTDIVYHEVTAERDRYPDAQKTYQFLTKNAGHITIEETSYGQAVLFRVRSDPGYKLPPDAGEMSIASFDAYQSEASIILFEDKWFLEPRRFKSNTNLISTFAFIENVFNRNLIDKKRYTEIITVLNTVERSALNLDAKDDWKDSLQIQ
;
A
#
# COMPACT_ATOMS: atom_id res chain seq x y z
N MET A 1 -42.14 4.69 -29.95
CA MET A 1 -40.86 4.53 -30.67
C MET A 1 -40.76 5.65 -31.66
N ARG A 2 -39.95 6.66 -31.35
CA ARG A 2 -39.86 7.90 -32.13
C ARG A 2 -38.62 7.88 -33.01
N THR A 3 -38.67 8.55 -34.16
CA THR A 3 -37.56 8.52 -35.13
C THR A 3 -37.00 9.92 -35.34
N PHE A 4 -35.68 10.06 -35.28
CA PHE A 4 -34.96 11.29 -35.61
C PHE A 4 -34.03 11.03 -36.78
N THR A 5 -33.89 11.97 -37.71
CA THR A 5 -32.75 11.91 -38.64
C THR A 5 -31.45 12.25 -37.90
N ALA A 6 -30.30 11.81 -38.42
CA ALA A 6 -29.00 12.13 -37.84
C ALA A 6 -28.77 13.66 -37.73
N THR A 7 -29.35 14.45 -38.64
CA THR A 7 -29.28 15.91 -38.62
C THR A 7 -30.13 16.48 -37.48
N GLU A 8 -31.36 16.00 -37.29
CA GLU A 8 -32.24 16.43 -36.19
C GLU A 8 -31.71 15.98 -34.83
N ALA A 9 -31.15 14.78 -34.73
CA ALA A 9 -30.50 14.29 -33.52
C ALA A 9 -29.35 15.20 -33.07
N LYS A 10 -28.63 15.80 -34.03
CA LYS A 10 -27.55 16.75 -33.75
C LYS A 10 -28.06 18.14 -33.38
N GLN A 11 -29.09 18.63 -34.07
CA GLN A 11 -29.64 19.98 -33.86
C GLN A 11 -30.55 20.08 -32.63
N LYS A 12 -31.23 18.99 -32.27
CA LYS A 12 -32.22 18.91 -31.19
C LYS A 12 -31.82 17.88 -30.14
N PHE A 13 -30.54 17.85 -29.80
CA PHE A 13 -29.98 16.83 -28.91
C PHE A 13 -30.67 16.80 -27.53
N GLY A 14 -31.04 17.96 -26.98
CA GLY A 14 -31.79 18.02 -25.72
C GLY A 14 -33.15 17.31 -25.79
N GLU A 15 -33.97 17.61 -26.80
CA GLU A 15 -35.28 16.97 -26.99
C GLU A 15 -35.14 15.46 -27.25
N LEU A 16 -34.07 15.05 -27.95
CA LEU A 16 -33.76 13.65 -28.18
C LEU A 16 -33.46 12.93 -26.85
N ILE A 17 -32.68 13.53 -25.95
CA ILE A 17 -32.39 12.95 -24.64
C ILE A 17 -33.65 12.86 -23.77
N ASP A 18 -34.48 13.89 -23.74
CA ASP A 18 -35.72 13.88 -22.97
C ASP A 18 -36.73 12.86 -23.50
N THR A 19 -36.81 12.72 -24.81
CA THR A 19 -37.62 11.69 -25.46
C THR A 19 -37.07 10.29 -25.15
N ALA A 20 -35.76 10.10 -25.15
CA ALA A 20 -35.11 8.80 -24.93
C ALA A 20 -35.33 8.28 -23.51
N ARG A 21 -35.66 9.16 -22.56
CA ARG A 21 -36.03 8.81 -21.19
C ARG A 21 -37.42 8.19 -21.06
N THR A 22 -38.30 8.42 -22.03
CA THR A 22 -39.71 7.99 -21.95
C THR A 22 -40.08 6.96 -23.00
N GLU A 23 -39.41 6.93 -24.15
CA GLU A 23 -39.65 5.93 -25.20
C GLU A 23 -38.40 5.61 -26.02
N ASP A 24 -38.42 4.46 -26.71
CA ASP A 24 -37.34 4.07 -27.61
C ASP A 24 -37.23 5.02 -28.79
N ILE A 25 -36.00 5.39 -29.15
CA ILE A 25 -35.70 6.27 -30.27
C ILE A 25 -34.87 5.54 -31.32
N THR A 26 -35.23 5.69 -32.60
CA THR A 26 -34.34 5.32 -33.71
C THR A 26 -33.79 6.57 -34.38
N ILE A 27 -32.47 6.63 -34.54
CA ILE A 27 -31.80 7.64 -35.35
C ILE A 27 -31.54 7.07 -36.73
N ILE A 28 -32.06 7.71 -37.77
CA ILE A 28 -31.89 7.31 -39.17
C ILE A 28 -30.81 8.18 -39.83
N LYS A 29 -29.86 7.55 -40.52
CA LYS A 29 -28.85 8.22 -41.36
C LYS A 29 -28.95 7.67 -42.78
N ASN A 30 -29.13 8.55 -43.77
CA ASN A 30 -29.28 8.18 -45.18
C ASN A 30 -30.40 7.15 -45.44
N GLY A 31 -31.55 7.33 -44.80
CA GLY A 31 -32.71 6.44 -44.96
C GLY A 31 -32.57 5.07 -44.28
N ARG A 32 -31.48 4.80 -43.55
CA ARG A 32 -31.27 3.56 -42.80
C ARG A 32 -31.17 3.80 -41.29
N PRO A 33 -31.69 2.90 -40.44
CA PRO A 33 -31.48 2.95 -39.00
C PRO A 33 -29.97 2.92 -38.70
N PHE A 34 -29.52 3.89 -37.91
CA PHE A 34 -28.11 4.06 -37.55
C PHE A 34 -27.88 3.76 -36.07
N VAL A 35 -28.76 4.24 -35.17
CA VAL A 35 -28.68 3.99 -33.73
C VAL A 35 -30.08 3.79 -33.17
N LEU A 36 -30.28 2.75 -32.35
CA LEU A 36 -31.48 2.57 -31.53
C LEU A 36 -31.12 2.91 -30.08
N VAL A 37 -31.79 3.90 -29.50
CA VAL A 37 -31.67 4.29 -28.10
C VAL A 37 -32.93 3.82 -27.40
N SER A 38 -32.86 2.65 -26.78
CA SER A 38 -33.97 2.06 -26.04
C SER A 38 -34.07 2.66 -24.63
N ASN A 39 -35.29 2.91 -24.17
CA ASN A 39 -35.58 3.42 -22.84
C ASN A 39 -35.13 2.40 -21.78
N ALA A 40 -34.12 2.76 -20.98
CA ALA A 40 -33.56 1.92 -19.91
C ALA A 40 -34.54 1.68 -18.74
N LEU A 41 -35.74 2.28 -18.74
CA LEU A 41 -36.77 2.09 -17.71
C LEU A 41 -37.83 1.04 -18.09
N LYS A 42 -37.68 0.34 -19.22
CA LYS A 42 -38.42 -0.89 -19.50
C LYS A 42 -37.44 -2.07 -19.55
N GLU A 43 -36.81 -2.35 -18.42
CA GLU A 43 -36.31 -3.70 -18.21
C GLU A 43 -37.53 -4.65 -18.16
N PRO A 44 -37.53 -5.74 -18.94
CA PRO A 44 -38.50 -6.82 -18.72
C PRO A 44 -38.37 -7.29 -17.26
N PRO A 45 -39.39 -7.91 -16.64
CA PRO A 45 -39.20 -8.52 -15.33
C PRO A 45 -38.02 -9.48 -15.46
N LEU A 46 -36.90 -9.10 -14.83
CA LEU A 46 -35.73 -9.96 -14.74
C LEU A 46 -36.23 -11.26 -14.09
N PRO A 47 -35.75 -12.44 -14.54
CA PRO A 47 -35.85 -13.63 -13.70
C PRO A 47 -35.41 -13.22 -12.30
N ASP A 48 -36.13 -13.69 -11.27
CA ASP A 48 -35.88 -13.35 -9.87
C ASP A 48 -34.36 -13.24 -9.68
N VAL A 49 -33.87 -12.12 -9.17
CA VAL A 49 -32.42 -11.85 -9.06
C VAL A 49 -31.71 -13.05 -8.42
N TRP A 50 -32.42 -13.78 -7.57
CA TRP A 50 -32.00 -15.06 -7.02
C TRP A 50 -31.81 -16.20 -8.02
N GLU A 51 -32.67 -16.38 -9.02
CA GLU A 51 -32.51 -17.37 -10.09
C GLU A 51 -31.32 -17.05 -10.99
N ALA A 52 -31.15 -15.79 -11.39
CA ALA A 52 -30.00 -15.36 -12.19
C ALA A 52 -28.68 -15.53 -11.42
N LYS A 53 -28.67 -15.16 -10.13
CA LYS A 53 -27.55 -15.45 -9.23
C LYS A 53 -27.31 -16.96 -9.18
N ARG A 54 -28.32 -17.77 -8.85
CA ARG A 54 -28.22 -19.23 -8.72
C ARG A 54 -27.63 -19.89 -9.96
N GLU A 55 -28.06 -19.48 -11.16
CA GLU A 55 -27.50 -20.02 -12.41
C GLU A 55 -26.01 -19.72 -12.57
N ILE A 56 -25.58 -18.48 -12.28
CA ILE A 56 -24.17 -18.08 -12.33
C ILE A 56 -23.35 -18.88 -11.31
N ILE A 57 -23.86 -19.04 -10.08
CA ILE A 57 -23.21 -19.82 -9.02
C ILE A 57 -23.05 -21.28 -9.49
N THR A 58 -24.15 -21.94 -9.90
CA THR A 58 -24.13 -23.34 -10.34
C THR A 58 -23.17 -23.56 -11.49
N ARG A 59 -23.21 -22.71 -12.53
CA ARG A 59 -22.33 -22.85 -13.69
C ARG A 59 -20.86 -22.61 -13.35
N TYR A 60 -20.57 -21.73 -12.39
CA TYR A 60 -19.21 -21.48 -11.93
C TYR A 60 -18.65 -22.68 -11.16
N PHE A 61 -19.40 -23.24 -10.20
CA PHE A 61 -18.96 -24.43 -9.44
C PHE A 61 -18.95 -25.72 -10.27
N ASP A 62 -19.79 -25.83 -11.29
CA ASP A 62 -19.72 -26.90 -12.30
C ASP A 62 -18.51 -26.78 -13.24
N GLY A 63 -17.70 -25.71 -13.13
CA GLY A 63 -16.56 -25.43 -14.01
C GLY A 63 -16.96 -25.03 -15.44
N LYS A 64 -18.24 -24.74 -15.69
CA LYS A 64 -18.78 -24.38 -17.03
C LYS A 64 -18.48 -22.94 -17.43
N ILE A 65 -18.24 -22.05 -16.46
CA ILE A 65 -17.83 -20.66 -16.69
C ILE A 65 -16.66 -20.29 -15.76
N ASN A 66 -15.76 -19.43 -16.24
CA ASN A 66 -14.61 -18.97 -15.46
C ASN A 66 -14.91 -17.69 -14.66
N ARG A 67 -13.96 -17.28 -13.82
CA ARG A 67 -14.04 -16.08 -12.98
C ARG A 67 -14.43 -14.84 -13.77
N THR A 68 -13.83 -14.63 -14.93
CA THR A 68 -14.08 -13.43 -15.75
C THR A 68 -15.52 -13.35 -16.22
N ILE A 69 -16.11 -14.47 -16.62
CA ILE A 69 -17.51 -14.55 -17.05
C ILE A 69 -18.45 -14.35 -15.85
N ALA A 70 -18.15 -14.97 -14.70
CA ALA A 70 -18.94 -14.79 -13.48
C ALA A 70 -18.94 -13.31 -13.01
N MET A 71 -17.78 -12.65 -13.00
CA MET A 71 -17.66 -11.23 -12.65
C MET A 71 -18.35 -10.30 -13.66
N LYS A 72 -18.30 -10.63 -14.96
CA LYS A 72 -18.97 -9.86 -16.01
C LYS A 72 -20.49 -9.95 -15.90
N ASN A 73 -21.02 -11.13 -15.57
CA ASN A 73 -22.46 -11.38 -15.52
C ASN A 73 -23.09 -11.00 -14.17
N GLY A 74 -22.34 -11.08 -13.07
CA GLY A 74 -22.85 -10.84 -11.71
C GLY A 74 -22.30 -9.60 -10.99
N GLY A 75 -21.26 -8.98 -11.53
CA GLY A 75 -20.55 -7.89 -10.87
C GLY A 75 -19.63 -8.35 -9.73
N TYR A 76 -18.86 -7.40 -9.19
CA TYR A 76 -17.88 -7.65 -8.12
C TYR A 76 -18.54 -8.12 -6.81
N ASN A 77 -19.68 -7.54 -6.44
CA ASN A 77 -20.37 -7.85 -5.18
C ASN A 77 -20.88 -9.29 -5.14
N LEU A 78 -21.50 -9.79 -6.23
CA LEU A 78 -21.93 -11.18 -6.32
C LEU A 78 -20.75 -12.16 -6.21
N TYR A 79 -19.63 -11.83 -6.88
CA TYR A 79 -18.44 -12.68 -6.83
C TYR A 79 -17.84 -12.72 -5.42
N ARG A 80 -17.85 -11.61 -4.68
CA ARG A 80 -17.44 -11.55 -3.27
C ARG A 80 -18.35 -12.41 -2.39
N GLU A 81 -19.67 -12.26 -2.51
CA GLU A 81 -20.67 -13.08 -1.80
C GLU A 81 -20.42 -14.57 -2.06
N LEU A 82 -20.22 -14.95 -3.33
CA LEU A 82 -19.92 -16.32 -3.75
C LEU A 82 -18.65 -16.89 -3.09
N LEU A 83 -17.58 -16.11 -2.98
CA LEU A 83 -16.35 -16.54 -2.31
C LEU A 83 -16.54 -16.75 -0.80
N GLN A 84 -17.35 -15.88 -0.17
CA GLN A 84 -17.65 -15.97 1.26
C GLN A 84 -18.51 -17.20 1.56
N ASP A 85 -19.56 -17.43 0.77
CA ASP A 85 -20.46 -18.59 0.92
C ASP A 85 -19.73 -19.91 0.67
N ALA A 86 -18.87 -19.97 -0.34
CA ALA A 86 -18.07 -21.17 -0.64
C ALA A 86 -17.11 -21.53 0.49
N ASN A 87 -16.46 -20.52 1.07
CA ASN A 87 -15.57 -20.69 2.22
C ASN A 87 -16.35 -21.12 3.47
N TYR A 88 -17.52 -20.52 3.72
CA TYR A 88 -18.40 -20.89 4.83
C TYR A 88 -18.91 -22.34 4.72
N LEU A 89 -19.27 -22.76 3.51
CA LEU A 89 -19.79 -24.10 3.23
C LEU A 89 -18.70 -25.16 2.96
N ALA A 90 -17.42 -24.79 3.09
CA ALA A 90 -16.26 -25.64 2.76
C ALA A 90 -16.32 -26.27 1.36
N ILE A 91 -16.96 -25.57 0.41
CA ILE A 91 -17.07 -26.03 -0.97
C ILE A 91 -15.72 -25.79 -1.65
N PRO A 92 -15.04 -26.84 -2.15
CA PRO A 92 -13.77 -26.67 -2.84
C PRO A 92 -14.00 -25.84 -4.09
N MET A 93 -13.35 -24.67 -4.14
CA MET A 93 -13.41 -23.78 -5.29
C MET A 93 -12.89 -24.49 -6.54
N PRO A 94 -13.53 -24.30 -7.72
CA PRO A 94 -13.02 -24.84 -8.97
C PRO A 94 -11.60 -24.31 -9.19
N ARG A 95 -10.62 -25.21 -9.11
CA ARG A 95 -9.22 -24.86 -9.34
C ARG A 95 -9.06 -24.56 -10.81
N LEU A 96 -8.73 -23.31 -11.12
CA LEU A 96 -8.27 -22.94 -12.46
C LEU A 96 -7.08 -23.86 -12.81
N PRO A 97 -6.95 -24.28 -14.07
CA PRO A 97 -5.76 -25.00 -14.48
C PRO A 97 -4.52 -24.13 -14.22
N ASN A 98 -3.43 -24.77 -13.76
CA ASN A 98 -2.26 -24.08 -13.21
C ASN A 98 -1.64 -23.02 -14.15
N ASN A 99 -1.79 -23.22 -15.46
CA ASN A 99 -1.35 -22.28 -16.50
C ASN A 99 -2.16 -20.97 -16.48
N GLU A 100 -3.45 -21.03 -16.19
CA GLU A 100 -4.33 -19.87 -16.10
C GLU A 100 -4.10 -19.12 -14.78
N ILE A 101 -3.84 -19.84 -13.68
CA ILE A 101 -3.39 -19.25 -12.40
C ILE A 101 -2.09 -18.47 -12.61
N LYS A 102 -1.09 -19.08 -13.25
CA LYS A 102 0.19 -18.42 -13.53
C LYS A 102 0.01 -17.18 -14.42
N ARG A 103 -0.72 -17.30 -15.54
CA ARG A 103 -1.01 -16.17 -16.43
C ARG A 103 -1.75 -15.02 -15.74
N MET A 104 -2.70 -15.34 -14.87
CA MET A 104 -3.43 -14.32 -14.09
C MET A 104 -2.57 -13.69 -13.02
N SER A 105 -1.71 -14.47 -12.36
CA SER A 105 -0.70 -13.96 -11.43
C SER A 105 0.26 -13.03 -12.13
N ASP A 106 0.84 -13.43 -13.26
CA ASP A 106 1.76 -12.63 -14.07
C ASP A 106 1.10 -11.31 -14.52
N LYS A 107 -0.17 -11.37 -14.95
CA LYS A 107 -0.93 -10.19 -15.39
C LYS A 107 -1.37 -9.29 -14.23
N LEU A 108 -1.67 -9.85 -13.06
CA LEU A 108 -1.88 -9.07 -11.82
C LEU A 108 -0.59 -8.42 -11.36
N SER A 109 0.53 -9.12 -11.42
CA SER A 109 1.87 -8.57 -11.15
C SER A 109 2.25 -7.49 -12.17
N GLU A 110 1.84 -7.60 -13.43
CA GLU A 110 2.02 -6.57 -14.46
C GLU A 110 1.14 -5.32 -14.19
N ILE A 111 -0.14 -5.52 -13.85
CA ILE A 111 -1.08 -4.43 -13.53
C ILE A 111 -0.72 -3.73 -12.21
N LEU A 112 -0.37 -4.50 -11.18
CA LEU A 112 0.08 -3.98 -9.89
C LEU A 112 1.51 -3.42 -9.98
N GLY A 113 2.37 -3.99 -10.82
CA GLY A 113 3.69 -3.44 -11.13
C GLY A 113 3.64 -2.14 -11.93
N ALA A 114 2.57 -1.92 -12.70
CA ALA A 114 2.32 -0.65 -13.39
C ALA A 114 1.79 0.47 -12.46
N MET A 115 1.29 0.12 -11.27
CA MET A 115 1.06 1.08 -10.18
C MET A 115 2.29 1.07 -9.27
N SER A 116 3.29 1.90 -9.54
CA SER A 116 4.50 1.94 -8.71
C SER A 116 4.13 2.36 -7.28
N VAL A 117 3.98 1.38 -6.39
CA VAL A 117 3.84 1.60 -4.95
C VAL A 117 5.16 2.22 -4.48
N ILE A 118 5.09 3.43 -3.94
CA ILE A 118 6.24 4.10 -3.36
C ILE A 118 6.51 3.42 -2.02
N LYS A 119 7.73 2.93 -1.80
CA LYS A 119 8.11 2.29 -0.54
C LYS A 119 8.87 3.28 0.33
N LEU A 120 8.34 3.57 1.53
CA LEU A 120 9.09 4.24 2.59
C LEU A 120 9.70 3.15 3.48
N ILE A 121 10.99 2.89 3.28
CA ILE A 121 11.75 1.84 3.97
C ILE A 121 12.35 2.42 5.24
N ILE A 122 12.09 1.77 6.36
CA ILE A 122 12.69 2.07 7.66
C ILE A 122 13.71 0.97 7.94
N ALA A 123 14.97 1.34 7.79
CA ALA A 123 16.11 0.43 7.77
C ALA A 123 16.91 0.41 9.08
N ASP A 124 16.62 1.37 9.95
CA ASP A 124 17.23 1.58 11.26
C ASP A 124 16.08 1.81 12.25
N SER A 125 16.28 1.38 13.49
CA SER A 125 15.35 1.58 14.60
C SER A 125 15.24 3.04 15.03
N GLY A 126 16.28 3.86 14.83
CA GLY A 126 16.40 5.28 15.16
C GLY A 126 15.16 6.09 14.77
N PRO A 127 14.76 6.14 13.49
CA PRO A 127 13.53 6.80 13.06
C PRO A 127 12.27 6.42 13.86
N LEU A 128 12.07 5.14 14.17
CA LEU A 128 10.89 4.68 14.92
C LEU A 128 10.97 5.07 16.40
N ILE A 129 12.16 4.99 16.99
CA ILE A 129 12.41 5.40 18.38
C ILE A 129 12.18 6.90 18.51
N SER A 130 12.84 7.70 17.69
CA SER A 130 12.73 9.17 17.64
C SER A 130 11.28 9.62 17.45
N LEU A 131 10.57 9.05 16.47
CA LEU A 131 9.15 9.35 16.26
C LEU A 131 8.27 8.87 17.44
N SER A 132 8.54 7.71 18.04
CA SER A 132 7.79 7.23 19.22
C SER A 132 7.96 8.15 20.44
N MET A 133 9.19 8.61 20.68
CA MET A 133 9.51 9.55 21.77
C MET A 133 8.81 10.90 21.58
N ALA A 134 8.75 11.39 20.33
CA ALA A 134 8.05 12.61 19.96
C ALA A 134 6.54 12.44 19.77
N ASP A 135 5.99 11.26 20.06
CA ASP A 135 4.58 10.90 19.87
C ASP A 135 4.09 11.10 18.42
N ALA A 136 4.98 10.92 17.43
CA ALA A 136 4.83 11.32 16.03
C ALA A 136 4.86 10.14 15.03
N LEU A 137 4.64 8.89 15.48
CA LEU A 137 4.58 7.72 14.59
C LEU A 137 3.47 7.84 13.54
N ASP A 138 2.41 8.59 13.83
CA ASP A 138 1.30 8.88 12.92
C ASP A 138 1.74 9.58 11.63
N LEU A 139 2.88 10.30 11.65
CA LEU A 139 3.43 10.96 10.46
C LEU A 139 3.78 9.97 9.34
N LEU A 140 4.14 8.73 9.67
CA LEU A 140 4.44 7.67 8.71
C LEU A 140 3.21 7.28 7.86
N LEU A 141 2.01 7.63 8.31
CA LEU A 141 0.74 7.28 7.66
C LEU A 141 0.08 8.47 6.95
N MET A 142 0.70 9.65 6.96
CA MET A 142 0.11 10.87 6.37
C MET A 142 0.21 10.92 4.83
N PHE A 143 0.67 9.84 4.21
CA PHE A 143 0.86 9.76 2.77
C PHE A 143 -0.36 9.20 2.05
N LYS A 144 -0.35 9.35 0.72
CA LYS A 144 -1.38 8.78 -0.12
C LYS A 144 -1.39 7.25 -0.02
N PRO A 145 -2.50 6.57 -0.34
CA PRO A 145 -2.61 5.11 -0.26
C PRO A 145 -1.57 4.32 -1.06
N GLU A 146 -0.94 4.96 -2.05
CA GLU A 146 0.13 4.37 -2.88
C GLU A 146 1.49 4.33 -2.17
N VAL A 147 1.62 4.88 -0.97
CA VAL A 147 2.83 4.80 -0.14
C VAL A 147 2.69 3.66 0.86
N GLN A 148 3.62 2.72 0.80
CA GLN A 148 3.72 1.59 1.72
C GLN A 148 4.90 1.80 2.67
N VAL A 149 4.66 1.70 3.97
CA VAL A 149 5.74 1.71 4.96
C VAL A 149 6.28 0.31 5.09
N VAL A 150 7.59 0.16 5.00
CA VAL A 150 8.27 -1.13 5.02
C VAL A 150 9.34 -1.13 6.10
N LEU A 151 9.29 -2.12 6.99
CA LEU A 151 10.31 -2.37 8.01
C LEU A 151 11.03 -3.67 7.67
N THR A 152 12.31 -3.76 7.99
CA THR A 152 12.99 -5.05 8.02
C THR A 152 12.61 -5.81 9.30
N ASP A 153 12.70 -7.14 9.24
CA ASP A 153 12.50 -8.03 10.38
C ASP A 153 13.42 -7.74 11.57
N ILE A 154 14.67 -7.33 11.32
CA ILE A 154 15.60 -6.91 12.38
C ILE A 154 15.11 -5.64 13.07
N VAL A 155 14.76 -4.59 12.30
CA VAL A 155 14.26 -3.33 12.88
C VAL A 155 12.99 -3.58 13.68
N TYR A 156 12.08 -4.41 13.16
CA TYR A 156 10.89 -4.82 13.90
C TYR A 156 11.25 -5.49 15.23
N HIS A 157 12.23 -6.39 15.23
CA HIS A 157 12.69 -7.04 16.45
C HIS A 157 13.28 -6.04 17.45
N GLU A 158 14.20 -5.18 17.02
CA GLU A 158 14.86 -4.18 17.86
C GLU A 158 13.86 -3.29 18.59
N VAL A 159 12.86 -2.75 17.87
CA VAL A 159 11.91 -1.79 18.45
C VAL A 159 10.78 -2.45 19.26
N THR A 160 10.67 -3.79 19.24
CA THR A 160 9.58 -4.51 19.93
C THR A 160 10.04 -5.57 20.95
N ALA A 161 11.34 -5.90 20.98
CA ALA A 161 11.90 -6.93 21.87
C ALA A 161 11.69 -6.59 23.34
N GLU A 162 11.89 -5.32 23.72
CA GLU A 162 11.82 -4.84 25.10
C GLU A 162 10.51 -4.10 25.40
N ARG A 163 9.44 -4.40 24.65
CA ARG A 163 8.13 -3.72 24.80
C ARG A 163 7.52 -3.86 26.21
N ASP A 164 7.84 -4.93 26.93
CA ASP A 164 7.37 -5.15 28.30
C ASP A 164 8.16 -4.32 29.33
N ARG A 165 9.28 -3.71 28.91
CA ARG A 165 10.21 -2.96 29.75
C ARG A 165 10.18 -1.45 29.49
N TYR A 166 10.04 -1.04 28.23
CA TYR A 166 10.12 0.37 27.82
C TYR A 166 8.78 0.87 27.23
N PRO A 167 8.18 1.95 27.78
CA PRO A 167 6.90 2.47 27.32
C PRO A 167 6.86 2.88 25.84
N ASP A 168 7.95 3.43 25.32
CA ASP A 168 8.16 3.82 23.93
C ASP A 168 8.24 2.60 23.00
N ALA A 169 8.91 1.52 23.41
CA ALA A 169 8.87 0.24 22.67
C ALA A 169 7.45 -0.35 22.62
N GLN A 170 6.68 -0.24 23.72
CA GLN A 170 5.28 -0.65 23.74
C GLN A 170 4.39 0.20 22.82
N LYS A 171 4.61 1.53 22.79
CA LYS A 171 3.91 2.42 21.87
C LYS A 171 4.21 2.04 20.41
N THR A 172 5.47 1.79 20.08
CA THR A 172 5.87 1.36 18.73
C THR A 172 5.21 0.04 18.37
N TYR A 173 5.24 -0.96 19.25
CA TYR A 173 4.55 -2.24 19.02
C TYR A 173 3.04 -2.08 18.77
N GLN A 174 2.36 -1.25 19.56
CA GLN A 174 0.93 -0.97 19.39
C GLN A 174 0.64 -0.27 18.05
N PHE A 175 1.47 0.70 17.68
CA PHE A 175 1.36 1.41 16.40
C PHE A 175 1.51 0.45 15.22
N LEU A 176 2.55 -0.40 15.24
CA LEU A 176 2.80 -1.37 14.17
C LEU A 176 1.65 -2.38 14.05
N THR A 177 1.17 -2.90 15.18
CA THR A 177 0.06 -3.88 15.22
C THR A 177 -1.24 -3.27 14.69
N LYS A 178 -1.57 -2.04 15.10
CA LYS A 178 -2.79 -1.34 14.67
C LYS A 178 -2.80 -1.07 13.16
N ASN A 179 -1.63 -0.91 12.55
CA ASN A 179 -1.46 -0.48 11.17
C ASN A 179 -0.88 -1.57 10.25
N ALA A 180 -0.99 -2.85 10.61
CA ALA A 180 -0.47 -3.98 9.83
C ALA A 180 -0.99 -4.08 8.38
N GLY A 181 -2.08 -3.37 8.04
CA GLY A 181 -2.57 -3.25 6.65
C GLY A 181 -1.84 -2.20 5.80
N HIS A 182 -1.09 -1.28 6.42
CA HIS A 182 -0.35 -0.19 5.78
C HIS A 182 1.17 -0.31 6.00
N ILE A 183 1.57 -1.11 6.99
CA ILE A 183 2.96 -1.36 7.37
C ILE A 183 3.28 -2.81 7.07
N THR A 184 4.31 -3.05 6.28
CA THR A 184 4.79 -4.38 5.93
C THR A 184 6.13 -4.63 6.61
N ILE A 185 6.23 -5.79 7.25
CA ILE A 185 7.50 -6.29 7.79
C ILE A 185 8.03 -7.27 6.75
N GLU A 186 9.16 -6.96 6.14
CA GLU A 186 9.78 -7.84 5.16
C GLU A 186 10.96 -8.59 5.81
N GLU A 187 10.97 -9.92 5.63
CA GLU A 187 12.08 -10.76 6.08
C GLU A 187 13.32 -10.53 5.21
N THR A 188 14.47 -10.48 5.85
CA THR A 188 15.75 -10.29 5.18
C THR A 188 16.62 -11.54 5.34
N SER A 189 17.51 -11.83 4.37
CA SER A 189 18.39 -13.00 4.50
C SER A 189 19.33 -12.86 5.71
N TYR A 190 19.77 -11.64 6.01
CA TYR A 190 20.52 -11.32 7.21
C TYR A 190 19.67 -11.53 8.47
N GLY A 191 18.44 -11.01 8.46
CA GLY A 191 17.51 -11.10 9.57
C GLY A 191 17.12 -12.53 9.92
N GLN A 192 16.86 -13.38 8.93
CA GLN A 192 16.62 -14.81 9.14
C GLN A 192 17.80 -15.48 9.87
N ALA A 193 19.04 -15.21 9.46
CA ALA A 193 20.22 -15.80 10.08
C ALA A 193 20.45 -15.30 11.51
N VAL A 194 20.33 -13.99 11.72
CA VAL A 194 20.60 -13.35 13.02
C VAL A 194 19.48 -13.64 14.02
N LEU A 195 18.22 -13.49 13.64
CA LEU A 195 17.08 -13.76 14.53
C LEU A 195 16.94 -15.25 14.86
N PHE A 196 17.33 -16.15 13.95
CA PHE A 196 17.44 -17.57 14.29
C PHE A 196 18.43 -17.80 15.44
N ARG A 197 19.56 -17.09 15.42
CA ARG A 197 20.58 -17.20 16.47
C ARG A 197 20.14 -16.58 17.79
N VAL A 198 19.50 -15.39 17.76
CA VAL A 198 18.90 -14.76 18.93
C VAL A 198 17.88 -15.69 19.62
N ARG A 199 17.04 -16.40 18.84
CA ARG A 199 16.05 -17.34 19.39
C ARG A 199 16.66 -18.62 19.95
N SER A 200 17.80 -19.05 19.41
CA SER A 200 18.43 -20.34 19.74
C SER A 200 19.46 -20.23 20.87
N ASP A 201 20.00 -19.03 21.10
CA ASP A 201 21.02 -18.75 22.12
C ASP A 201 20.62 -17.52 22.95
N PRO A 202 20.08 -17.70 24.17
CA PRO A 202 19.69 -16.60 25.05
C PRO A 202 20.82 -15.64 25.43
N GLY A 203 22.09 -16.04 25.26
CA GLY A 203 23.26 -15.18 25.50
C GLY A 203 23.69 -14.37 24.27
N TYR A 204 23.13 -14.67 23.09
CA TYR A 204 23.48 -14.01 21.85
C TYR A 204 22.86 -12.61 21.79
N LYS A 205 23.72 -11.60 21.69
CA LYS A 205 23.32 -10.22 21.44
C LYS A 205 23.32 -9.95 19.95
N LEU A 206 22.38 -9.11 19.50
CA LEU A 206 22.42 -8.59 18.14
C LEU A 206 23.79 -7.97 17.86
N PRO A 207 24.37 -8.21 16.67
CA PRO A 207 25.55 -7.48 16.23
C PRO A 207 25.29 -5.96 16.27
N PRO A 208 26.34 -5.14 16.46
CA PRO A 208 26.26 -3.72 16.17
C PRO A 208 25.77 -3.49 14.74
N ASP A 209 25.00 -2.43 14.56
CA ASP A 209 24.45 -2.00 13.27
C ASP A 209 23.61 -3.08 12.55
N ALA A 210 22.94 -3.97 13.31
CA ALA A 210 22.18 -5.08 12.73
C ALA A 210 21.02 -4.61 11.84
N GLY A 211 20.33 -3.54 12.24
CA GLY A 211 19.30 -2.89 11.42
C GLY A 211 19.87 -2.43 10.09
N GLU A 212 20.98 -1.69 10.14
CA GLU A 212 21.70 -1.18 8.98
C GLU A 212 22.19 -2.31 8.08
N MET A 213 22.77 -3.37 8.64
CA MET A 213 23.20 -4.54 7.87
C MET A 213 22.02 -5.26 7.20
N SER A 214 20.83 -5.23 7.79
CA SER A 214 19.65 -5.87 7.22
C SER A 214 19.28 -5.28 5.85
N ILE A 215 19.50 -3.98 5.63
CA ILE A 215 19.18 -3.35 4.33
C ILE A 215 20.08 -3.83 3.20
N ALA A 216 21.35 -4.15 3.49
CA ALA A 216 22.26 -4.67 2.47
C ALA A 216 21.77 -6.01 1.89
N SER A 217 20.93 -6.74 2.64
CA SER A 217 20.31 -8.00 2.22
C SER A 217 18.85 -7.85 1.77
N PHE A 218 18.37 -6.61 1.60
CA PHE A 218 16.99 -6.31 1.26
C PHE A 218 16.84 -6.02 -0.24
N ASP A 219 16.29 -6.93 -1.03
CA ASP A 219 16.22 -6.74 -2.49
C ASP A 219 15.39 -5.53 -2.94
N ALA A 220 14.46 -5.05 -2.11
CA ALA A 220 13.51 -3.99 -2.47
C ALA A 220 14.05 -2.55 -2.37
N TYR A 221 15.23 -2.27 -1.79
CA TYR A 221 15.80 -0.90 -1.87
C TYR A 221 16.32 -0.54 -3.28
N GLN A 222 16.31 -1.50 -4.21
CA GLN A 222 16.89 -1.36 -5.55
C GLN A 222 15.93 -0.73 -6.58
N SER A 223 14.71 -0.34 -6.18
CA SER A 223 13.73 0.33 -7.05
C SER A 223 13.83 1.85 -6.91
N GLU A 224 13.72 2.58 -8.03
CA GLU A 224 13.65 4.05 -8.05
C GLU A 224 12.45 4.61 -7.25
N ALA A 225 11.44 3.78 -6.96
CA ALA A 225 10.28 4.12 -6.15
C ALA A 225 10.48 3.90 -4.63
N SER A 226 11.71 3.63 -4.17
CA SER A 226 12.02 3.41 -2.75
C SER A 226 12.74 4.60 -2.13
N ILE A 227 12.34 4.96 -0.91
CA ILE A 227 12.91 6.02 -0.09
C ILE A 227 13.30 5.39 1.24
N ILE A 228 14.57 5.52 1.66
CA ILE A 228 15.04 5.06 2.96
C ILE A 228 14.98 6.22 3.95
N LEU A 229 14.27 6.01 5.05
CA LEU A 229 14.25 6.90 6.22
C LEU A 229 15.35 6.48 7.18
N PHE A 230 16.23 7.42 7.56
CA PHE A 230 17.40 7.12 8.40
C PHE A 230 17.72 8.23 9.41
N GLU A 231 18.52 7.89 10.43
CA GLU A 231 19.14 8.87 11.35
C GLU A 231 20.66 8.73 11.41
N ASP A 232 21.18 7.49 11.33
CA ASP A 232 22.61 7.25 11.46
C ASP A 232 23.45 7.69 10.24
N LYS A 233 24.68 8.15 10.50
CA LYS A 233 25.69 8.48 9.46
C LYS A 233 26.07 7.27 8.62
N TRP A 234 25.81 6.05 9.09
CA TRP A 234 26.00 4.79 8.37
C TRP A 234 25.36 4.84 6.98
N PHE A 235 24.20 5.51 6.85
CA PHE A 235 23.47 5.64 5.59
C PHE A 235 24.07 6.65 4.62
N LEU A 236 25.01 7.49 5.06
CA LEU A 236 25.63 8.53 4.23
C LEU A 236 26.81 8.01 3.42
N GLU A 237 27.32 6.80 3.66
CA GLU A 237 28.45 6.26 2.91
C GLU A 237 28.01 5.84 1.49
N PRO A 238 28.46 6.55 0.42
CA PRO A 238 27.93 6.32 -0.92
C PRO A 238 28.24 4.95 -1.51
N ARG A 239 29.25 4.24 -0.96
CA ARG A 239 29.67 2.91 -1.41
C ARG A 239 28.69 1.80 -0.97
N ARG A 240 27.81 2.07 -0.01
CA ARG A 240 26.88 1.09 0.56
C ARG A 240 25.58 0.96 -0.26
N PHE A 241 25.24 2.00 -1.02
CA PHE A 241 24.02 2.07 -1.79
C PHE A 241 24.29 2.22 -3.28
N LYS A 242 23.28 1.93 -4.10
CA LYS A 242 23.35 2.24 -5.54
C LYS A 242 23.19 3.74 -5.75
N SER A 243 23.68 4.26 -6.86
CA SER A 243 23.70 5.70 -7.20
C SER A 243 22.31 6.37 -7.24
N ASN A 244 21.24 5.59 -7.23
CA ASN A 244 19.85 5.98 -7.39
C ASN A 244 18.98 5.62 -6.18
N THR A 245 19.59 5.31 -5.02
CA THR A 245 18.85 5.13 -3.76
C THR A 245 18.43 6.49 -3.22
N ASN A 246 17.13 6.70 -3.00
CA ASN A 246 16.63 7.91 -2.37
C ASN A 246 16.75 7.78 -0.85
N LEU A 247 17.45 8.73 -0.23
CA LEU A 247 17.66 8.79 1.22
C LEU A 247 17.01 10.05 1.78
N ILE A 248 16.34 9.94 2.93
CA ILE A 248 15.81 11.08 3.67
C ILE A 248 16.06 10.88 5.16
N SER A 249 16.59 11.91 5.83
CA SER A 249 16.75 11.85 7.29
C SER A 249 15.40 12.04 7.99
N THR A 250 15.23 11.52 9.20
CA THR A 250 14.00 11.74 9.99
C THR A 250 13.67 13.22 10.17
N PHE A 251 14.68 14.07 10.42
CA PHE A 251 14.48 15.51 10.51
C PHE A 251 13.97 16.12 9.20
N ALA A 252 14.62 15.80 8.06
CA ALA A 252 14.19 16.29 6.76
C ALA A 252 12.77 15.79 6.41
N PHE A 253 12.43 14.56 6.80
CA PHE A 253 11.08 14.02 6.66
C PHE A 253 10.04 14.85 7.41
N ILE A 254 10.26 15.12 8.71
CA ILE A 254 9.35 15.91 9.54
C ILE A 254 9.21 17.35 9.01
N GLU A 255 10.33 17.96 8.61
CA GLU A 255 10.35 19.29 8.01
C GLU A 255 9.53 19.33 6.72
N ASN A 256 9.64 18.31 5.87
CA ASN A 256 8.84 18.21 4.65
C ASN A 256 7.34 18.03 4.95
N VAL A 257 6.98 17.21 5.93
CA VAL A 257 5.58 17.05 6.38
C VAL A 257 5.01 18.40 6.83
N PHE A 258 5.77 19.18 7.60
CA PHE A 258 5.39 20.53 8.02
C PHE A 258 5.27 21.50 6.83
N ASN A 259 6.28 21.56 5.95
CA ASN A 259 6.29 22.44 4.78
C ASN A 259 5.16 22.15 3.78
N ARG A 260 4.61 20.93 3.80
CA ARG A 260 3.42 20.53 3.02
C ARG A 260 2.10 20.85 3.72
N ASN A 261 2.13 21.48 4.89
CA ASN A 261 0.98 21.80 5.74
C ASN A 261 0.18 20.57 6.19
N LEU A 262 0.85 19.41 6.35
CA LEU A 262 0.20 18.19 6.87
C LEU A 262 0.09 18.21 8.40
N ILE A 263 0.95 18.98 9.06
CA ILE A 263 0.88 19.29 10.50
C ILE A 263 0.99 20.80 10.71
N ASP A 264 0.45 21.28 11.82
CA ASP A 264 0.56 22.69 12.18
C ASP A 264 1.91 23.04 12.82
N LYS A 265 2.18 24.34 12.95
CA LYS A 265 3.42 24.85 13.56
C LYS A 265 3.60 24.42 15.01
N LYS A 266 2.50 24.28 15.77
CA LYS A 266 2.56 23.87 17.18
C LYS A 266 3.05 22.43 17.28
N ARG A 267 2.42 21.52 16.54
CA ARG A 267 2.79 20.09 16.48
C ARG A 267 4.22 19.91 15.97
N TYR A 268 4.62 20.62 14.92
CA TYR A 268 6.01 20.62 14.46
C TYR A 268 7.00 21.05 15.56
N THR A 269 6.68 22.11 16.29
CA THR A 269 7.54 22.64 17.35
C THR A 269 7.65 21.66 18.52
N GLU A 270 6.56 21.00 18.92
CA GLU A 270 6.56 19.95 19.95
C GLU A 270 7.48 18.80 19.57
N ILE A 271 7.38 18.29 18.33
CA ILE A 271 8.20 17.19 17.83
C ILE A 271 9.68 17.57 17.84
N ILE A 272 10.04 18.70 17.22
CA ILE A 272 11.43 19.15 17.13
C ILE A 272 12.03 19.46 18.50
N THR A 273 11.23 19.92 19.47
CA THR A 273 11.69 20.16 20.84
C THR A 273 12.09 18.86 21.53
N VAL A 274 11.29 17.79 21.36
CA VAL A 274 11.62 16.47 21.89
C VAL A 274 12.89 15.94 21.23
N LEU A 275 12.96 15.96 19.90
CA LEU A 275 14.10 15.40 19.17
C LEU A 275 15.42 16.10 19.51
N ASN A 276 15.44 17.44 19.60
CA ASN A 276 16.63 18.18 20.03
C ASN A 276 17.04 17.88 21.48
N THR A 277 16.10 17.46 22.33
CA THR A 277 16.40 17.07 23.71
C THR A 277 17.04 15.69 23.75
N VAL A 278 16.52 14.75 22.93
CA VAL A 278 17.05 13.39 22.79
C VAL A 278 18.46 13.41 22.19
N GLU A 279 18.69 14.18 21.13
CA GLU A 279 19.99 14.31 20.48
C GLU A 279 21.05 14.89 21.45
N ARG A 280 20.66 15.86 22.29
CA ARG A 280 21.55 16.40 23.35
C ARG A 280 21.79 15.43 24.51
N SER A 281 20.86 14.53 24.79
CA SER A 281 21.03 13.48 25.80
C SER A 281 21.93 12.35 25.29
N ALA A 282 21.82 11.97 24.00
CA ALA A 282 22.73 11.02 23.35
C ALA A 282 24.15 11.61 23.22
N LEU A 283 24.28 12.88 22.85
CA LEU A 283 25.57 13.58 22.81
C LEU A 283 26.22 13.78 24.19
N ASN A 284 25.47 13.74 25.29
CA ASN A 284 26.02 13.78 26.65
C ASN A 284 26.45 12.41 27.19
N LEU A 285 26.14 11.31 26.48
CA LEU A 285 26.60 9.97 26.83
C LEU A 285 27.89 9.57 26.10
N ASP A 286 28.24 10.24 24.99
CA ASP A 286 29.47 9.96 24.21
C ASP A 286 30.39 11.18 23.97
N ALA A 287 30.16 12.33 24.63
CA ALA A 287 31.08 13.47 24.50
C ALA A 287 32.37 13.32 25.35
N LYS A 288 33.28 12.47 24.88
CA LYS A 288 34.68 12.85 24.74
C LYS A 288 35.04 12.84 23.26
N ASP A 289 34.99 14.04 22.69
CA ASP A 289 35.70 14.47 21.48
C ASP A 289 35.27 13.83 20.14
N ASP A 290 34.46 14.53 19.34
CA ASP A 290 34.69 14.55 17.87
C ASP A 290 33.84 15.52 17.02
N TRP A 291 32.81 16.19 17.55
CA TRP A 291 31.91 16.96 16.67
C TRP A 291 32.50 18.29 16.13
N LYS A 292 33.61 18.79 16.69
CA LYS A 292 34.24 20.04 16.23
C LYS A 292 34.97 19.90 14.90
N ASP A 293 35.36 18.69 14.50
CA ASP A 293 36.12 18.48 13.26
C ASP A 293 35.21 18.40 12.02
N SER A 294 33.91 18.21 12.20
CA SER A 294 32.93 18.10 11.09
C SER A 294 32.45 19.45 10.54
N LEU A 295 32.85 20.58 11.14
CA LEU A 295 32.43 21.93 10.72
C LEU A 295 33.52 22.72 9.97
N GLN A 296 34.66 22.09 9.67
CA GLN A 296 35.73 22.69 8.87
C GLN A 296 36.12 21.81 7.68
N ILE A 297 35.25 21.75 6.68
CA ILE A 297 35.69 21.47 5.30
C ILE A 297 35.02 22.53 4.40
N GLN A 298 35.85 23.47 3.94
CA GLN A 298 35.63 24.29 2.75
C GLN A 298 35.98 23.49 1.50
#